data_AF-A0A9Q3E149-F1
#
_entry.id   AF-A0A9Q3E149-F1
#
_cell.length_a   1.000
_cell.length_b   1.000
_cell.length_c   1.000
_cell.angle_alpha   90.00
_cell.angle_beta   90.00
_cell.angle_gamma   90.00
#
_symmetry.space_group_name_H-M   'P 1'
#
loop_
_entity.id
_entity.type
_entity.pdbx_description
1 polymer ?
#
loop_
_entity_poly.entity_id
_entity_poly.type
_entity_poly.pdbx_seq_one_letter_code
_entity_poly.pdbx_strand_id
1 'polypeptide(L)'
;MKPQPQGHVMDNPYNQEDIEPDSMLVNKARSPSQYQDGDNMSYSEKEALTQLPEASSWLKFSGTGEYDHMELIDYMDGLFIELPSIPDYLITAGLNTAFKGYASIWYTEMKEIHVRTNWPWWKNQIIQKYSNGTWIWQRTISFENDKYSVDKDPYEWCLGQSKRLKSIDPQMNIQMRNHKLLTQMPGELEHAV
;
A
#
# COMPACT_ATOMS: atom_id res chain seq x y z
N MET A 1 71.76 -8.62 -9.32
CA MET A 1 71.45 -8.22 -10.71
C MET A 1 70.16 -8.93 -11.12
N LYS A 2 69.06 -8.20 -11.29
CA LYS A 2 67.76 -8.73 -11.74
C LYS A 2 67.54 -8.31 -13.20
N PRO A 3 67.03 -9.18 -14.08
CA PRO A 3 66.36 -8.76 -15.30
C PRO A 3 64.84 -8.92 -15.20
N GLN A 4 64.11 -7.96 -15.77
CA GLN A 4 62.65 -7.95 -15.95
C GLN A 4 62.21 -8.88 -17.09
N PRO A 5 60.97 -9.42 -17.07
CA PRO A 5 60.30 -9.88 -18.28
C PRO A 5 59.34 -8.82 -18.84
N GLN A 6 59.37 -8.70 -20.16
CA GLN A 6 58.62 -7.79 -21.02
C GLN A 6 57.11 -8.10 -21.00
N GLY A 7 56.29 -7.05 -20.99
CA GLY A 7 54.83 -7.14 -21.06
C GLY A 7 54.34 -7.61 -22.43
N HIS A 8 53.39 -8.54 -22.40
CA HIS A 8 52.59 -8.94 -23.56
C HIS A 8 51.35 -8.06 -23.63
N VAL A 9 51.20 -7.33 -24.72
CA VAL A 9 49.99 -6.57 -25.08
C VAL A 9 49.01 -7.59 -25.69
N MET A 10 47.82 -7.70 -25.12
CA MET A 10 46.69 -8.43 -25.73
C MET A 10 45.61 -7.42 -26.11
N ASP A 11 45.10 -7.60 -27.32
CA ASP A 11 44.30 -6.68 -28.11
C ASP A 11 42.97 -6.24 -27.47
N ASN A 12 42.66 -4.95 -27.59
CA ASN A 12 41.38 -4.33 -27.24
C ASN A 12 40.49 -4.26 -28.51
N PRO A 13 39.35 -4.97 -28.59
CA PRO A 13 38.60 -5.09 -29.84
C PRO A 13 37.43 -4.11 -29.94
N TYR A 14 37.60 -2.84 -29.56
CA TYR A 14 36.62 -1.80 -29.87
C TYR A 14 37.30 -0.55 -30.41
N ASN A 15 37.51 -0.57 -31.73
CA ASN A 15 37.82 0.59 -32.54
C ASN A 15 36.71 1.64 -32.41
N GLN A 16 37.13 2.86 -32.10
CA GLN A 16 36.41 4.10 -32.42
C GLN A 16 36.63 4.46 -33.91
N GLU A 17 35.87 5.49 -34.35
CA GLU A 17 35.73 6.08 -35.70
C GLU A 17 34.51 5.46 -36.43
N ASP A 18 33.36 6.15 -36.51
CA ASP A 18 33.21 7.48 -37.10
C ASP A 18 32.31 8.44 -36.28
N ILE A 19 32.78 9.69 -36.14
CA ILE A 19 32.01 10.86 -35.72
C ILE A 19 31.84 11.74 -36.96
N GLU A 20 30.59 12.08 -37.32
CA GLU A 20 30.21 13.38 -37.92
C GLU A 20 28.67 13.57 -37.86
N PRO A 21 28.12 14.81 -37.98
CA PRO A 21 27.42 15.45 -36.86
C PRO A 21 25.94 15.82 -37.11
N ASP A 22 25.23 15.99 -35.99
CA ASP A 22 24.10 16.89 -35.72
C ASP A 22 23.17 17.30 -36.88
N SER A 23 21.99 16.66 -36.98
CA SER A 23 20.77 17.36 -37.40
C SER A 23 19.48 16.63 -37.02
N MET A 24 18.54 17.42 -36.51
CA MET A 24 17.10 17.17 -36.38
C MET A 24 16.62 16.48 -35.09
N LEU A 25 16.42 17.34 -34.09
CA LEU A 25 15.23 17.33 -33.24
C LEU A 25 13.97 17.16 -34.10
N VAL A 26 13.55 15.92 -34.36
CA VAL A 26 12.18 15.63 -34.79
C VAL A 26 11.33 15.64 -33.52
N ASN A 27 10.79 16.81 -33.23
CA ASN A 27 9.56 16.95 -32.47
C ASN A 27 8.52 16.05 -33.15
N LYS A 28 8.33 14.84 -32.61
CA LYS A 28 7.19 13.99 -32.99
C LYS A 28 5.96 14.65 -32.38
N ALA A 29 5.44 15.63 -33.11
CA ALA A 29 4.16 16.26 -32.87
C ALA A 29 3.16 15.14 -32.59
N ARG A 30 2.61 15.17 -31.37
CA ARG A 30 1.57 14.28 -30.90
C ARG A 30 0.37 14.50 -31.82
N SER A 31 0.18 13.61 -32.80
CA SER A 31 -1.05 13.61 -33.59
C SER A 31 -2.24 13.50 -32.63
N PRO A 32 -3.24 14.39 -32.70
CA PRO A 32 -4.42 14.30 -31.86
C PRO A 32 -5.28 13.14 -32.36
N SER A 33 -4.98 11.94 -31.86
CA SER A 33 -5.82 10.77 -32.04
C SER A 33 -7.03 10.90 -31.12
N GLN A 34 -8.08 11.49 -31.68
CA GLN A 34 -9.50 11.26 -31.38
C GLN A 34 -9.82 10.95 -29.91
N TYR A 35 -10.03 12.00 -29.12
CA TYR A 35 -10.98 11.92 -28.02
C TYR A 35 -12.37 11.79 -28.64
N GLN A 36 -12.83 10.57 -28.82
CA GLN A 36 -14.26 10.29 -28.99
C GLN A 36 -14.91 10.47 -27.61
N ASP A 37 -15.71 11.54 -27.55
CA ASP A 37 -16.93 11.71 -26.74
C ASP A 37 -16.92 11.16 -25.31
N GLY A 38 -16.82 12.10 -24.37
CA GLY A 38 -17.44 11.94 -23.07
C GLY A 38 -18.94 11.65 -23.23
N ASP A 39 -19.48 10.86 -22.30
CA ASP A 39 -20.85 10.32 -22.28
C ASP A 39 -21.14 9.11 -23.17
N ASN A 40 -20.44 8.01 -22.91
CA ASN A 40 -21.11 6.70 -23.05
C ASN A 40 -20.72 5.73 -21.95
N MET A 41 -20.95 6.13 -20.70
CA MET A 41 -21.04 5.20 -19.58
C MET A 41 -22.30 4.34 -19.78
N SER A 42 -22.13 3.02 -19.82
CA SER A 42 -23.24 2.08 -20.00
C SER A 42 -24.32 2.36 -18.96
N TYR A 43 -25.60 2.15 -19.32
CA TYR A 43 -26.71 2.30 -18.38
C TYR A 43 -26.48 1.48 -17.09
N SER A 44 -25.88 0.29 -17.21
CA SER A 44 -25.47 -0.57 -16.09
C SER A 44 -24.39 0.04 -15.19
N GLU A 45 -23.48 0.85 -15.75
CA GLU A 45 -22.42 1.51 -15.00
C GLU A 45 -22.96 2.73 -14.23
N LYS A 46 -23.93 3.45 -14.82
CA LYS A 46 -24.64 4.53 -14.12
C LYS A 46 -25.45 4.00 -12.95
N GLU A 47 -26.12 2.86 -13.11
CA GLU A 47 -26.81 2.18 -12.01
C GLU A 47 -25.82 1.66 -10.95
N ALA A 48 -24.67 1.12 -11.34
CA ALA A 48 -23.63 0.71 -10.40
C ALA A 48 -23.08 1.88 -9.56
N LEU A 49 -22.94 3.08 -10.14
CA LEU A 49 -22.53 4.27 -9.39
C LEU A 49 -23.52 4.67 -8.30
N THR A 50 -24.82 4.39 -8.45
CA THR A 50 -25.81 4.70 -7.41
C THR A 50 -25.72 3.80 -6.18
N GLN A 51 -25.05 2.65 -6.31
CA GLN A 51 -24.82 1.70 -5.21
C GLN A 51 -23.55 2.03 -4.42
N LEU A 52 -22.66 2.86 -4.97
CA LEU A 52 -21.46 3.29 -4.28
C LEU A 52 -21.80 4.35 -3.21
N PRO A 53 -21.08 4.35 -2.07
CA PRO A 53 -21.20 5.43 -1.10
C PRO A 53 -20.88 6.79 -1.74
N GLU A 54 -21.56 7.85 -1.28
CA GLU A 54 -21.28 9.21 -1.73
C GLU A 54 -19.81 9.57 -1.46
N ALA A 55 -19.14 10.27 -2.37
CA ALA A 55 -17.72 10.64 -2.21
C ALA A 55 -17.37 11.34 -0.87
N SER A 56 -18.35 12.00 -0.24
CA SER A 56 -18.28 12.61 1.09
C SER A 56 -18.14 11.58 2.22
N SER A 57 -18.78 10.42 2.10
CA SER A 57 -18.85 9.36 3.11
C SER A 57 -17.67 8.37 3.04
N TRP A 58 -16.82 8.47 2.03
CA TRP A 58 -15.63 7.62 1.92
C TRP A 58 -14.68 7.90 3.07
N LEU A 59 -14.14 6.83 3.67
CA LEU A 59 -13.10 6.93 4.69
C LEU A 59 -11.94 7.79 4.18
N LYS A 60 -11.45 8.69 5.03
CA LYS A 60 -10.38 9.62 4.68
C LYS A 60 -9.06 9.18 5.30
N PHE A 61 -8.04 9.03 4.46
CA PHE A 61 -6.73 8.51 4.83
C PHE A 61 -5.63 9.53 4.52
N SER A 62 -4.93 10.00 5.56
CA SER A 62 -3.81 10.95 5.43
C SER A 62 -2.43 10.29 5.47
N GLY A 63 -2.35 9.02 5.88
CA GLY A 63 -1.09 8.30 6.08
C GLY A 63 -0.32 8.68 7.35
N THR A 64 -0.96 9.39 8.28
CA THR A 64 -0.30 9.89 9.51
C THR A 64 -0.80 9.25 10.80
N GLY A 65 -1.99 8.64 10.84
CA GLY A 65 -2.46 7.95 12.03
C GLY A 65 -1.92 6.53 12.15
N GLU A 66 -2.01 5.99 13.36
CA GLU A 66 -1.32 4.76 13.77
C GLU A 66 -1.81 3.54 12.98
N TYR A 67 -3.08 3.48 12.58
CA TYR A 67 -3.70 2.33 11.89
C TYR A 67 -4.49 2.68 10.64
N ASP A 68 -4.47 3.94 10.22
CA ASP A 68 -5.40 4.46 9.21
C ASP A 68 -5.34 3.72 7.87
N HIS A 69 -4.18 3.15 7.53
CA HIS A 69 -4.00 2.38 6.29
C HIS A 69 -4.66 1.01 6.35
N MET A 70 -4.69 0.37 7.54
CA MET A 70 -5.39 -0.89 7.76
C MET A 70 -6.89 -0.67 7.76
N GLU A 71 -7.37 0.41 8.39
CA GLU A 71 -8.79 0.77 8.37
C GLU A 71 -9.28 1.11 6.96
N LEU A 72 -8.44 1.77 6.14
CA LEU A 72 -8.72 1.97 4.72
C LEU A 72 -8.81 0.64 3.96
N ILE A 73 -7.88 -0.28 4.19
CA ILE A 73 -7.90 -1.58 3.52
C ILE A 73 -9.15 -2.37 3.89
N ASP A 74 -9.50 -2.43 5.18
CA ASP A 74 -10.69 -3.15 5.66
C ASP A 74 -11.98 -2.51 5.09
N TYR A 75 -12.07 -1.19 5.05
CA TYR A 75 -13.19 -0.47 4.44
C TYR A 75 -13.34 -0.81 2.95
N MET A 76 -12.24 -0.77 2.20
CA MET A 76 -12.27 -1.06 0.77
C MET A 76 -12.58 -2.53 0.49
N ASP A 77 -11.96 -3.47 1.22
CA ASP A 77 -12.29 -4.89 1.14
C ASP A 77 -13.78 -5.14 1.41
N GLY A 78 -14.38 -4.43 2.37
CA GLY A 78 -15.81 -4.45 2.63
C GLY A 78 -16.64 -4.05 1.42
N LEU A 79 -16.29 -2.96 0.74
CA LEU A 79 -16.97 -2.52 -0.49
C LEU A 79 -16.90 -3.57 -1.60
N PHE A 80 -15.76 -4.23 -1.78
CA PHE A 80 -15.60 -5.29 -2.78
C PHE A 80 -16.42 -6.56 -2.44
N ILE A 81 -16.63 -6.84 -1.16
CA ILE A 81 -17.46 -7.97 -0.70
C ILE A 81 -18.95 -7.64 -0.84
N GLU A 82 -19.35 -6.42 -0.47
CA GLU A 82 -20.76 -5.99 -0.48
C GLU A 82 -21.26 -5.69 -1.89
N LEU A 83 -20.39 -5.26 -2.81
CA LEU A 83 -20.74 -4.80 -4.15
C LEU A 83 -20.04 -5.63 -5.26
N PRO A 84 -20.23 -6.97 -5.32
CA PRO A 84 -19.53 -7.84 -6.26
C PRO A 84 -19.92 -7.61 -7.73
N SER A 85 -21.06 -6.96 -7.99
CA SER A 85 -21.53 -6.62 -9.33
C SER A 85 -20.89 -5.34 -9.88
N ILE A 86 -20.18 -4.57 -9.05
CA ILE A 86 -19.57 -3.32 -9.48
C ILE A 86 -18.17 -3.61 -10.02
N PRO A 87 -17.83 -3.11 -11.23
CA PRO A 87 -16.48 -3.23 -11.78
C PRO A 87 -15.40 -2.64 -10.84
N ASP A 88 -14.30 -3.36 -10.67
CA ASP A 88 -13.15 -2.96 -9.85
C ASP A 88 -12.66 -1.54 -10.12
N TYR A 89 -12.69 -1.13 -11.39
CA TYR A 89 -12.21 0.18 -11.81
C TYR A 89 -13.06 1.34 -11.24
N LEU A 90 -14.35 1.11 -10.96
CA LEU A 90 -15.23 2.12 -10.35
C LEU A 90 -14.95 2.28 -8.86
N ILE A 91 -14.79 1.16 -8.14
CA ILE A 91 -14.44 1.17 -6.72
C ILE A 91 -13.04 1.78 -6.52
N THR A 92 -12.07 1.39 -7.35
CA THR A 92 -10.72 1.97 -7.30
C THR A 92 -10.67 3.43 -7.75
N ALA A 93 -11.59 3.91 -8.59
CA ALA A 93 -11.70 5.33 -8.90
C ALA A 93 -12.08 6.18 -7.69
N GLY A 94 -12.85 5.62 -6.75
CA GLY A 94 -13.19 6.31 -5.51
C GLY A 94 -12.01 6.49 -4.54
N LEU A 95 -10.90 5.77 -4.72
CA LEU A 95 -9.66 5.97 -3.95
C LEU A 95 -9.17 7.43 -4.02
N ASN A 96 -9.33 8.11 -5.15
CA ASN A 96 -8.97 9.54 -5.27
C ASN A 96 -9.65 10.40 -4.19
N THR A 97 -10.84 10.00 -3.74
CA THR A 97 -11.61 10.73 -2.72
C THR A 97 -11.23 10.31 -1.30
N ALA A 98 -10.67 9.11 -1.13
CA ALA A 98 -10.27 8.56 0.15
C ALA A 98 -8.93 9.15 0.63
N PHE A 99 -7.96 9.30 -0.26
CA PHE A 99 -6.65 9.85 0.09
C PHE A 99 -6.71 11.37 0.38
N LYS A 100 -6.01 11.81 1.42
CA LYS A 100 -5.84 13.22 1.79
C LYS A 100 -4.38 13.54 2.15
N GLY A 101 -4.02 14.82 2.10
CA GLY A 101 -2.69 15.29 2.53
C GLY A 101 -1.55 14.61 1.77
N TYR A 102 -0.50 14.20 2.49
CA TYR A 102 0.68 13.56 1.90
C TYR A 102 0.35 12.25 1.17
N ALA A 103 -0.61 11.48 1.68
CA ALA A 103 -1.03 10.23 1.04
C ALA A 103 -1.72 10.46 -0.32
N SER A 104 -2.40 11.60 -0.51
CA SER A 104 -2.98 11.98 -1.81
C SER A 104 -1.93 12.32 -2.87
N ILE A 105 -0.81 12.92 -2.45
CA ILE A 105 0.30 13.23 -3.36
C ILE A 105 0.93 11.92 -3.84
N TRP A 106 1.29 11.04 -2.90
CA TRP A 106 1.84 9.72 -3.21
C TRP A 106 0.90 8.89 -4.12
N TYR A 107 -0.41 8.89 -3.83
CA TYR A 107 -1.38 8.14 -4.63
C TYR A 107 -1.45 8.67 -6.07
N THR A 108 -1.45 10.00 -6.26
CA THR A 108 -1.48 10.63 -7.58
C THR A 108 -0.24 10.26 -8.39
N GLU A 109 0.96 10.37 -7.80
CA GLU A 109 2.23 10.00 -8.44
C GLU A 109 2.25 8.52 -8.84
N MET A 110 1.81 7.63 -7.95
CA MET A 110 1.76 6.19 -8.24
C MET A 110 0.78 5.85 -9.37
N LYS A 111 -0.36 6.54 -9.41
CA LYS A 111 -1.39 6.32 -10.42
C LYS A 111 -0.96 6.81 -11.82
N GLU A 112 -0.17 7.87 -11.90
CA GLU A 112 0.41 8.35 -13.17
C GLU A 112 1.37 7.33 -13.78
N ILE A 113 2.15 6.65 -12.93
CA ILE A 113 3.12 5.62 -13.34
C ILE A 113 2.41 4.30 -13.66
N HIS A 114 1.42 3.91 -12.85
CA HIS A 114 0.74 2.62 -12.91
C HIS A 114 -0.74 2.77 -13.25
N VAL A 115 -1.03 2.88 -14.55
CA VAL A 115 -2.38 3.09 -15.08
C VAL A 115 -3.19 1.78 -15.06
N ARG A 116 -4.48 1.87 -14.70
CA ARG A 116 -5.47 0.75 -14.74
C ARG A 116 -5.09 -0.48 -13.88
N THR A 117 -4.65 -0.24 -12.65
CA THR A 117 -4.36 -1.29 -11.67
C THR A 117 -5.61 -1.69 -10.87
N ASN A 118 -5.70 -2.98 -10.51
CA ASN A 118 -6.81 -3.53 -9.73
C ASN A 118 -6.61 -3.33 -8.22
N TRP A 119 -7.66 -3.61 -7.44
CA TRP A 119 -7.60 -3.44 -5.98
C TRP A 119 -6.53 -4.30 -5.28
N PRO A 120 -6.36 -5.61 -5.59
CA PRO A 120 -5.31 -6.41 -4.98
C PRO A 120 -3.91 -5.80 -5.13
N TRP A 121 -3.62 -5.17 -6.28
CA TRP A 121 -2.38 -4.45 -6.49
C TRP A 121 -2.29 -3.21 -5.60
N TRP A 122 -3.33 -2.37 -5.57
CA TRP A 122 -3.37 -1.17 -4.72
C TRP A 122 -3.21 -1.49 -3.23
N LYS A 123 -3.93 -2.51 -2.76
CA LYS A 123 -3.80 -3.02 -1.39
C LYS A 123 -2.35 -3.36 -1.06
N ASN A 124 -1.65 -4.06 -1.96
CA ASN A 124 -0.26 -4.44 -1.76
C ASN A 124 0.67 -3.19 -1.72
N GLN A 125 0.44 -2.21 -2.59
CA GLN A 125 1.21 -0.95 -2.57
C GLN A 125 0.99 -0.14 -1.29
N ILE A 126 -0.24 -0.07 -0.80
CA ILE A 126 -0.56 0.61 0.47
C ILE A 126 0.16 -0.08 1.63
N ILE A 127 0.12 -1.41 1.70
CA ILE A 127 0.83 -2.20 2.72
C ILE A 127 2.34 -1.96 2.64
N GLN A 128 2.93 -2.02 1.44
CA GLN A 128 4.38 -1.81 1.28
C GLN A 128 4.81 -0.40 1.70
N LYS A 129 3.99 0.63 1.41
CA LYS A 129 4.31 2.01 1.75
C LYS A 129 4.15 2.30 3.23
N TYR A 130 3.04 1.88 3.83
CA TYR A 130 2.62 2.30 5.18
C TYR A 130 2.81 1.24 6.26
N SER A 131 2.92 -0.04 5.91
CA SER A 131 3.24 -1.16 6.80
C SER A 131 4.67 -1.67 6.57
N ASN A 132 5.62 -0.76 6.39
CA ASN A 132 7.02 -1.13 6.17
C ASN A 132 7.67 -1.75 7.43
N GLY A 133 8.84 -2.37 7.28
CA GLY A 133 9.51 -3.08 8.38
C GLY A 133 9.79 -2.21 9.62
N THR A 134 10.10 -0.93 9.44
CA THR A 134 10.28 0.02 10.56
C THR A 134 8.97 0.23 11.32
N TRP A 135 7.86 0.40 10.60
CA TRP A 135 6.55 0.55 11.21
C TRP A 135 6.12 -0.72 11.97
N ILE A 136 6.32 -1.90 11.37
CA ILE A 136 6.05 -3.20 12.02
C ILE A 136 6.86 -3.32 13.32
N TRP A 137 8.15 -3.03 13.27
CA TRP A 137 9.03 -3.06 14.43
C TRP A 137 8.56 -2.10 15.55
N GLN A 138 8.16 -0.87 15.20
CA GLN A 138 7.61 0.09 16.17
C GLN A 138 6.30 -0.42 16.80
N ARG A 139 5.43 -1.07 16.03
CA ARG A 139 4.20 -1.68 16.56
C ARG A 139 4.50 -2.87 17.48
N THR A 140 5.48 -3.70 17.15
CA THR A 140 5.95 -4.80 18.01
C THR A 140 6.46 -4.27 19.35
N ILE A 141 7.29 -3.23 19.35
CA ILE A 141 7.75 -2.59 20.59
C ILE A 141 6.58 -1.99 21.38
N SER A 142 5.63 -1.34 20.70
CA SER A 142 4.45 -0.76 21.35
C SER A 142 3.59 -1.84 22.00
N PHE A 143 3.47 -3.02 21.37
CA PHE A 143 2.79 -4.18 21.92
C PHE A 143 3.53 -4.75 23.15
N GLU A 144 4.85 -4.89 23.09
CA GLU A 144 5.66 -5.46 24.19
C GLU A 144 5.75 -4.55 25.42
N ASN A 145 5.71 -3.23 25.21
CA ASN A 145 5.78 -2.26 26.30
C ASN A 145 4.42 -1.99 26.95
N ASP A 146 3.31 -2.17 26.22
CA ASP A 146 1.96 -1.84 26.70
C ASP A 146 1.29 -3.01 27.43
N LYS A 147 1.91 -3.43 28.54
CA LYS A 147 1.38 -4.47 29.42
C LYS A 147 0.04 -4.06 30.04
N TYR A 148 -0.79 -5.04 30.34
CA TYR A 148 -2.05 -4.80 31.03
C TYR A 148 -1.78 -4.33 32.47
N SER A 149 -2.56 -3.35 32.92
CA SER A 149 -2.55 -2.83 34.29
C SER A 149 -3.99 -2.68 34.77
N VAL A 150 -4.20 -2.82 36.09
CA VAL A 150 -5.54 -2.78 36.70
C VAL A 150 -6.25 -1.44 36.47
N ASP A 151 -5.50 -0.37 36.20
CA ASP A 151 -6.02 0.96 35.94
C ASP A 151 -6.62 1.15 34.54
N LYS A 152 -6.45 0.18 33.62
CA LYS A 152 -6.96 0.26 32.24
C LYS A 152 -8.29 -0.46 32.13
N ASP A 153 -9.18 0.05 31.29
CA ASP A 153 -10.38 -0.70 30.90
C ASP A 153 -9.95 -1.99 30.16
N PRO A 154 -10.37 -3.18 30.62
CA PRO A 154 -9.96 -4.44 30.03
C PRO A 154 -10.37 -4.57 28.56
N TYR A 155 -11.57 -4.08 28.21
CA TYR A 155 -12.12 -4.20 26.87
C TYR A 155 -11.37 -3.30 25.89
N GLU A 156 -11.16 -2.03 26.24
CA GLU A 156 -10.42 -1.08 25.42
C GLU A 156 -8.97 -1.52 25.20
N TRP A 157 -8.31 -2.00 26.27
CA TRP A 157 -6.93 -2.50 26.16
C TRP A 157 -6.85 -3.75 25.27
N CYS A 158 -7.73 -4.74 25.48
CA CYS A 158 -7.75 -5.95 24.65
C CYS A 158 -8.03 -5.61 23.17
N LEU A 159 -8.95 -4.67 22.91
CA LEU A 159 -9.26 -4.22 21.56
C LEU A 159 -8.04 -3.55 20.90
N GLY A 160 -7.37 -2.64 21.62
CA GLY A 160 -6.17 -1.96 21.15
C GLY A 160 -5.02 -2.94 20.82
N GLN A 161 -4.72 -3.87 21.73
CA GLN A 161 -3.70 -4.89 21.49
C GLN A 161 -4.11 -5.86 20.35
N SER A 162 -5.39 -6.20 20.24
CA SER A 162 -5.85 -7.04 19.13
C SER A 162 -5.67 -6.33 17.79
N LYS A 163 -5.91 -5.01 17.70
CA LYS A 163 -5.65 -4.23 16.48
C LYS A 163 -4.15 -4.23 16.14
N ARG A 164 -3.29 -4.01 17.15
CA ARG A 164 -1.81 -4.12 17.00
C ARG A 164 -1.39 -5.45 16.41
N LEU A 165 -1.82 -6.56 17.02
CA LEU A 165 -1.44 -7.89 16.58
C LEU A 165 -1.91 -8.21 15.17
N LYS A 166 -3.15 -7.83 14.81
CA LYS A 166 -3.66 -7.94 13.43
C LYS A 166 -2.81 -7.19 12.42
N SER A 167 -2.28 -6.03 12.81
CA SER A 167 -1.50 -5.18 11.93
C SER A 167 -0.04 -5.63 11.77
N ILE A 168 0.52 -6.28 12.79
CA ILE A 168 1.87 -6.88 12.75
C ILE A 168 1.86 -8.16 11.92
N ASP A 169 0.84 -9.00 12.12
CA ASP A 169 0.68 -10.27 11.40
C ASP A 169 -0.81 -10.48 11.07
N PRO A 170 -1.23 -10.11 9.85
CA PRO A 170 -2.60 -10.30 9.39
C PRO A 170 -3.02 -11.77 9.29
N GLN A 171 -2.08 -12.71 9.17
CA GLN A 171 -2.35 -14.14 9.07
C GLN A 171 -2.46 -14.82 10.44
N MET A 172 -2.25 -14.08 11.52
CA MET A 172 -2.36 -14.60 12.88
C MET A 172 -3.78 -15.07 13.19
N ASN A 173 -3.90 -16.37 13.47
CA ASN A 173 -5.17 -16.96 13.92
C ASN A 173 -5.61 -16.42 15.29
N ILE A 174 -6.88 -16.61 15.62
CA ILE A 174 -7.48 -16.05 16.84
C ILE A 174 -6.85 -16.65 18.11
N GLN A 175 -6.48 -17.93 18.09
CA GLN A 175 -5.88 -18.63 19.23
C GLN A 175 -4.49 -18.06 19.56
N MET A 176 -3.65 -17.87 18.53
CA MET A 176 -2.31 -17.29 18.66
C MET A 176 -2.40 -15.85 19.13
N ARG A 177 -3.37 -15.09 18.62
CA ARG A 177 -3.62 -13.73 19.08
C ARG A 177 -4.00 -13.70 20.56
N ASN A 178 -4.95 -14.54 20.96
CA ASN A 178 -5.38 -14.65 22.36
C ASN A 178 -4.22 -15.07 23.25
N HIS A 179 -3.41 -16.05 22.85
CA HIS A 179 -2.22 -16.45 23.58
C HIS A 179 -1.25 -15.28 23.78
N LYS A 180 -0.93 -14.54 22.70
CA LYS A 180 -0.08 -13.34 22.80
C LYS A 180 -0.67 -12.27 23.72
N LEU A 181 -1.98 -12.04 23.69
CA LEU A 181 -2.64 -11.11 24.63
C LEU A 181 -2.47 -11.55 26.09
N LEU A 182 -2.67 -12.85 26.37
CA LEU A 182 -2.50 -13.39 27.71
C LEU A 182 -1.06 -13.26 28.21
N THR A 183 -0.05 -13.38 27.35
CA THR A 183 1.37 -13.15 27.74
C THR A 183 1.67 -11.71 28.19
N GLN A 184 0.79 -10.75 27.87
CA GLN A 184 0.94 -9.35 28.27
C GLN A 184 0.18 -9.02 29.57
N MET A 185 -0.53 -9.99 30.15
CA MET A 185 -1.22 -9.82 31.43
C MET A 185 -0.26 -10.15 32.60
N PRO A 186 -0.30 -9.38 33.70
CA PRO A 186 0.51 -9.67 34.89
C PRO A 186 -0.05 -10.88 35.65
N GLY A 187 0.82 -11.85 35.97
CA GLY A 187 0.51 -13.03 36.77
C GLY A 187 0.78 -14.35 36.03
N GLU A 188 1.13 -15.40 36.78
CA GLU A 188 1.15 -16.76 36.24
C GLU A 188 -0.30 -17.22 36.03
N LEU A 189 -0.62 -17.68 34.82
CA LEU A 189 -1.92 -18.25 34.45
C LEU A 189 -2.17 -19.63 35.10
N GLU A 190 -1.41 -19.99 36.14
CA GLU A 190 -1.45 -21.31 36.80
C GLU A 190 -2.66 -21.49 37.74
N HIS A 191 -3.49 -20.47 37.96
CA HIS A 191 -4.59 -20.52 38.93
C HIS A 191 -5.98 -20.14 38.40
N ALA A 192 -6.24 -20.31 37.10
CA ALA A 192 -7.62 -20.26 36.59
C ALA A 192 -8.22 -21.67 36.61
N VAL A 193 -8.72 -22.11 37.78
CA VAL A 193 -9.60 -23.28 37.95
C VAL A 193 -10.99 -22.80 38.31
#